data_AF-Q0STF8-F1
#
_entry.id   AF-Q0STF8-F1
#
_cell.length_a   1.000
_cell.length_b   1.000
_cell.length_c   1.000
_cell.angle_alpha   90.00
_cell.angle_beta   90.00
_cell.angle_gamma   90.00
#
_symmetry.space_group_name_H-M   'P 1'
#
loop_
_entity.id
_entity.type
_entity.pdbx_description
1 polymer ?
#
loop_
_entity_poly.entity_id
_entity_poly.type
_entity_poly.pdbx_seq_one_letter_code
_entity_poly.pdbx_strand_id
1 'polypeptide(L)' 'MGNKNRNSKKKMASLGLRKDENGDYKYIDPSDTTSEFVPVRNHGRKSSHN' A
#
# COMPACT_ATOMS: atom_id res chain seq x y z
N MET A 1 -11.30 16.86 22.07
CA MET A 1 -11.04 15.69 21.20
C MET A 1 -10.35 16.16 19.94
N GLY A 2 -9.03 16.00 19.86
CA GLY A 2 -8.29 16.23 18.62
C GLY A 2 -7.80 14.89 18.12
N ASN A 3 -8.66 14.12 17.44
CA ASN A 3 -8.21 12.93 16.72
C ASN A 3 -7.38 13.42 15.53
N LYS A 4 -6.12 13.80 15.77
CA LYS A 4 -5.18 14.08 14.69
C LYS A 4 -5.06 12.79 13.91
N ASN A 5 -5.70 12.74 12.74
CA ASN A 5 -5.58 11.60 11.84
C ASN A 5 -4.09 11.43 11.52
N ARG A 6 -3.43 10.49 12.21
CA ARG A 6 -2.02 10.22 11.98
C ARG A 6 -1.93 9.54 10.61
N ASN A 7 -1.17 10.16 9.71
CA ASN A 7 -0.83 9.59 8.42
C ASN A 7 0.11 8.41 8.64
N SER A 8 -0.46 7.22 8.86
CA SER A 8 0.28 5.96 8.99
C SER A 8 0.69 5.47 7.61
N LYS A 9 1.89 4.87 7.50
CA LYS A 9 2.39 4.23 6.28
C LYS A 9 1.36 3.27 5.67
N LYS A 10 0.64 2.51 6.51
CA LYS A 10 -0.42 1.58 6.07
C LYS A 10 -1.58 2.27 5.36
N LYS A 11 -2.01 3.43 5.87
CA LYS A 11 -3.11 4.22 5.25
C LYS A 11 -2.69 4.81 3.92
N MET A 12 -1.44 5.26 3.83
CA MET A 12 -0.91 5.84 2.58
C MET A 12 -0.72 4.75 1.53
N ALA A 13 -0.19 3.58 1.92
CA ALA A 13 -0.06 2.43 1.01
C ALA A 13 -1.42 1.95 0.47
N SER A 14 -2.48 1.94 1.29
CA SER A 14 -3.83 1.59 0.80
C SER A 14 -4.41 2.59 -0.21
N LEU A 15 -3.89 3.82 -0.22
CA LEU A 15 -4.24 4.85 -1.23
C LEU A 15 -3.33 4.77 -2.46
N GLY A 16 -2.45 3.76 -2.54
CA GLY A 16 -1.45 3.66 -3.60
C GLY A 16 -0.36 4.72 -3.50
N LEU A 17 -0.06 5.21 -2.30
CA LEU A 17 0.97 6.23 -2.08
C LEU A 17 2.21 5.64 -1.39
N ARG A 18 3.40 5.93 -1.92
CA ARG A 18 4.71 5.63 -1.33
C ARG A 18 5.38 6.93 -0.89
N LYS A 19 6.08 6.87 0.25
CA LYS A 19 6.91 7.99 0.72
C LYS A 19 8.22 7.99 -0.07
N ASP A 20 8.58 9.12 -0.67
CA ASP A 20 9.86 9.29 -1.36
C ASP A 20 10.99 9.65 -0.39
N GLU A 21 12.21 9.78 -0.92
CA GLU A 21 13.41 10.12 -0.15
C GLU A 21 13.34 11.52 0.48
N ASN A 22 12.62 12.44 -0.15
CA ASN A 22 12.37 13.80 0.33
C ASN A 22 11.31 13.84 1.44
N GLY A 23 10.53 12.76 1.55
CA GLY A 23 9.51 12.54 2.55
C GLY A 23 8.10 12.91 2.11
N ASP A 24 7.91 13.21 0.84
CA ASP A 24 6.61 13.45 0.20
C ASP A 24 5.95 12.13 -0.20
N TYR A 25 4.63 12.14 -0.35
CA TYR A 25 3.88 10.98 -0.82
C TYR A 25 3.64 11.08 -2.31
N LYS A 26 4.09 10.08 -3.06
CA LYS A 26 3.88 9.95 -4.51
C LYS A 26 3.07 8.71 -4.83
N TYR A 27 2.29 8.75 -5.89
CA TYR A 27 1.56 7.58 -6.37
C TYR A 27 2.54 6.47 -6.78
N ILE A 28 2.21 5.26 -6.37
CA ILE A 28 2.84 4.04 -6.85
C ILE A 28 2.33 3.86 -8.27
N ASP A 29 3.22 3.96 -9.24
CA ASP A 29 2.92 3.57 -10.60
C ASP A 29 2.62 2.06 -10.59
N PRO A 30 1.45 1.60 -11.08
CA PRO A 30 1.17 0.17 -11.18
C PRO A 30 2.18 -0.60 -12.05
N SER A 31 2.96 0.11 -12.87
CA SER A 31 4.05 -0.41 -13.69
C SER A 31 5.39 -0.48 -12.94
N ASP A 32 5.50 0.18 -11.78
CA ASP A 32 6.70 0.17 -10.95
C ASP A 32 6.78 -1.13 -10.13
N THR A 33 7.44 -2.13 -10.72
CA THR A 33 7.68 -3.44 -10.10
C THR A 33 8.73 -3.40 -8.99
N THR A 34 9.34 -2.24 -8.69
CA THR A 34 10.37 -2.11 -7.64
C THR A 34 9.78 -1.97 -6.23
N SER A 35 8.47 -1.82 -6.12
CA SER A 35 7.78 -1.63 -4.84
C SER A 35 7.48 -2.98 -4.16
N GLU A 36 8.03 -3.22 -2.97
CA GLU A 36 7.64 -4.36 -2.09
C GLU A 36 6.13 -4.35 -1.72
N PHE A 37 5.43 -3.26 -2.04
CA PHE A 37 3.99 -3.08 -1.89
C PHE A 37 3.17 -3.45 -3.12
N VAL A 38 3.75 -4.11 -4.14
CA VAL A 38 2.92 -4.88 -5.07
C VAL A 38 2.12 -5.86 -4.20
N PRO A 39 0.77 -5.78 -4.14
CA PRO A 39 0.02 -6.82 -3.50
C PRO A 39 0.40 -8.10 -4.23
N VAL A 40 1.14 -8.99 -3.57
CA VAL A 40 1.33 -10.35 -4.04
C VAL A 40 -0.09 -10.88 -4.13
N ARG A 41 -0.69 -10.79 -5.33
CA ARG A 41 -2.00 -11.37 -5.61
C ARG A 41 -1.88 -12.78 -5.08
N ASN A 42 -2.64 -13.10 -4.03
CA ASN A 42 -2.57 -14.37 -3.32
C ASN A 42 -2.41 -15.50 -4.33
N HIS A 43 -1.18 -15.96 -4.56
CA HIS A 43 -0.94 -17.15 -5.35
C HIS A 43 -1.36 -18.30 -4.44
N GLY A 44 -2.64 -18.66 -4.51
CA GLY A 44 -3.10 -19.97 -4.06
C GLY A 44 -3.96 -20.06 -2.80
N ARG A 45 -4.79 -19.06 -2.43
CA ARG A 45 -6.01 -19.41 -1.66
C ARG A 45 -7.12 -19.76 -2.64
N LYS A 46 -6.97 -20.92 -3.30
CA LYS A 46 -8.11 -21.58 -3.94
C LYS A 46 -9.11 -21.91 -2.83
N SER A 47 -10.34 -21.48 -3.08
CA SER A 47 -11.56 -21.85 -2.37
C SER A 47 -11.60 -23.34 -2.00
N SER A 48 -11.90 -23.66 -0.75
CA SER A 48 -12.58 -24.91 -0.42
C SER A 48 -13.86 -24.54 0.33
N HIS A 49 -14.97 -24.56 -0.40
CA HIS A 49 -16.29 -24.77 0.18
C HIS A 49 -16.42 -26.28 0.44
N ASN A 50 -16.56 -26.65 1.71
CA ASN A 50 -17.45 -27.72 2.19
C ASN A 50 -17.45 -27.66 3.71
#